data_AF-A0A2V5YHP1-F1
#
_entry.id   AF-A0A2V5YHP1-F1
#
_cell.length_a   1.000
_cell.length_b   1.000
_cell.length_c   1.000
_cell.angle_alpha   90.00
_cell.angle_beta   90.00
_cell.angle_gamma   90.00
#
_symmetry.space_group_name_H-M   'P 1'
#
loop_
_entity.id
_entity.type
_entity.pdbx_description
1 polymer ?
#
loop_
_entity_poly.entity_id
_entity_poly.type
_entity_poly.pdbx_seq_one_letter_code
_entity_poly.pdbx_strand_id
1 'polypeptide(L)'
;MALGFLALAPMTQAVAPSPDGGYPGGNTAEGQSALLSRSTGTYNTAIGIYSLLSLTDGNFCTGVGAGTLLANTGDSNTATGAGALLNNTVGDQNTANGTFALFSNTEGVQNTATGSQALQSNTTGSFNMANGYQALLSNSRWQHQHSRRR
;
A
#
# COMPACT_ATOMS: atom_id res chain seq x y z
N MET A 1 35.19 -33.01 34.47
CA MET A 1 33.90 -32.50 33.93
C MET A 1 33.67 -31.16 34.63
N ALA A 2 33.54 -30.02 33.98
CA ALA A 2 32.56 -29.72 32.94
C ALA A 2 33.09 -28.64 31.97
N LEU A 3 32.72 -28.81 30.70
CA LEU A 3 32.91 -27.87 29.61
C LEU A 3 32.00 -26.64 29.84
N GLY A 4 32.60 -25.45 29.90
CA GLY A 4 31.86 -24.19 29.85
C GLY A 4 31.42 -23.89 28.42
N PHE A 5 30.16 -24.19 28.11
CA PHE A 5 29.52 -23.76 26.86
C PHE A 5 29.22 -22.25 26.95
N LEU A 6 29.99 -21.43 26.22
CA LEU A 6 29.55 -20.08 25.87
C LEU A 6 28.43 -20.21 24.83
N ALA A 7 27.19 -20.09 25.27
CA ALA A 7 26.05 -19.91 24.37
C ALA A 7 26.13 -18.50 23.77
N LEU A 8 26.41 -18.41 22.47
CA LEU A 8 26.13 -17.20 21.70
C LEU A 8 24.62 -16.96 21.74
N ALA A 9 24.17 -15.99 22.52
CA ALA A 9 22.80 -15.52 22.43
C ALA A 9 22.60 -14.91 21.03
N PRO A 10 21.50 -15.22 20.31
CA PRO A 10 21.19 -14.55 19.06
C PRO A 10 21.07 -13.05 19.34
N MET A 11 21.66 -12.22 18.48
CA MET A 11 21.46 -10.77 18.52
C MET A 11 19.96 -10.50 18.36
N THR A 12 19.26 -10.31 19.47
CA THR A 12 17.92 -9.73 19.47
C THR A 12 18.09 -8.27 19.08
N GLN A 13 18.01 -7.99 17.79
CA GLN A 13 18.01 -6.63 17.29
C GLN A 13 16.69 -6.00 17.71
N ALA A 14 16.72 -5.24 18.80
CA ALA A 14 15.60 -4.41 19.20
C ALA A 14 15.30 -3.45 18.03
N VAL A 15 14.12 -3.62 17.41
CA VAL A 15 13.65 -2.71 16.37
C VAL A 15 13.39 -1.37 17.05
N ALA A 16 14.02 -0.31 16.54
CA ALA A 16 13.83 1.05 17.01
C ALA A 16 13.14 1.86 15.90
N PRO A 17 12.03 2.55 16.20
CA PRO A 17 11.32 2.57 17.48
C PRO A 17 10.57 1.25 17.77
N SER A 18 10.11 1.10 19.01
CA SER A 18 9.44 -0.12 19.48
C SER A 18 8.17 -0.43 18.66
N PRO A 19 7.86 -1.73 18.44
CA PRO A 19 6.64 -2.23 17.78
C PRO A 19 5.27 -1.89 18.41
N ASP A 20 5.14 -0.77 19.12
CA ASP A 20 3.93 -0.41 19.88
C ASP A 20 3.34 0.96 19.51
N GLY A 21 3.66 1.48 18.32
CA GLY A 21 2.81 2.49 17.66
C GLY A 21 2.96 3.95 18.10
N GLY A 22 4.07 4.33 18.76
CA GLY A 22 4.33 5.71 19.17
C GLY A 22 4.97 6.62 18.11
N TYR A 23 4.58 6.55 16.83
CA TYR A 23 5.22 7.38 15.79
C TYR A 23 4.62 8.81 15.75
N PRO A 24 5.43 9.84 15.43
CA PRO A 24 4.94 11.20 15.26
C PRO A 24 3.73 11.27 14.31
N GLY A 25 2.79 12.20 14.58
CA GLY A 25 1.60 12.36 13.75
C GLY A 25 0.51 11.31 13.98
N GLY A 26 0.61 10.47 15.02
CA GLY A 26 -0.37 9.41 15.29
C GLY A 26 -0.27 8.25 14.29
N ASN A 27 0.93 8.02 13.76
CA ASN A 27 1.20 6.93 12.83
C ASN A 27 1.45 5.61 13.58
N THR A 28 1.12 4.49 12.97
CA THR A 28 1.47 3.13 13.42
C THR A 28 2.31 2.47 12.34
N ALA A 29 3.46 1.90 12.68
CA ALA A 29 4.31 1.21 11.72
C ALA A 29 4.91 -0.07 12.31
N GLU A 30 4.47 -1.21 11.81
CA GLU A 30 4.83 -2.54 12.28
C GLU A 30 5.36 -3.40 11.14
N GLY A 31 6.59 -3.89 11.29
CA GLY A 31 7.26 -4.70 10.27
C GLY A 31 8.50 -4.04 9.68
N GLN A 32 9.33 -4.84 9.01
CA GLN A 32 10.58 -4.37 8.44
C GLN A 32 10.32 -3.27 7.39
N SER A 33 10.89 -2.09 7.63
CA SER A 33 10.76 -0.93 6.73
C SER A 33 9.32 -0.48 6.47
N ALA A 34 8.39 -0.78 7.39
CA ALA A 34 7.06 -0.17 7.38
C ALA A 34 7.19 1.32 7.69
N LEU A 35 6.55 2.19 6.90
CA LEU A 35 6.58 3.65 7.06
C LEU A 35 7.99 4.22 7.31
N LEU A 36 9.00 3.66 6.63
CA LEU A 36 10.41 4.03 6.86
C LEU A 36 10.73 5.47 6.48
N SER A 37 9.96 6.02 5.53
CA SER A 37 10.03 7.41 5.11
C SER A 37 9.72 8.34 6.29
N ARG A 38 10.48 9.44 6.39
CA ARG A 38 10.31 10.50 7.41
C ARG A 38 9.06 11.30 7.09
N SER A 39 7.90 10.68 7.28
CA SER A 39 6.63 11.28 6.89
C SER A 39 6.31 12.49 7.77
N THR A 40 5.93 13.60 7.15
CA THR A 40 5.22 14.70 7.82
C THR A 40 3.72 14.43 7.95
N GLY A 41 3.26 13.38 7.25
CA GLY A 41 1.90 12.91 7.24
C GLY A 41 1.45 12.32 8.57
N THR A 42 0.14 12.33 8.77
CA THR A 42 -0.52 11.99 10.03
C THR A 42 -1.53 10.85 9.85
N TYR A 43 -1.74 10.10 10.92
CA TYR A 43 -2.76 9.04 11.03
C TYR A 43 -2.67 7.92 9.98
N ASN A 44 -1.45 7.51 9.64
CA ASN A 44 -1.20 6.35 8.78
C ASN A 44 -0.99 5.08 9.60
N THR A 45 -1.50 3.95 9.11
CA THR A 45 -1.28 2.61 9.70
C THR A 45 -0.57 1.71 8.69
N ALA A 46 0.68 1.35 8.95
CA ALA A 46 1.50 0.47 8.12
C ALA A 46 1.82 -0.82 8.85
N ILE A 47 1.25 -1.95 8.44
CA ILE A 47 1.52 -3.26 9.03
C ILE A 47 1.98 -4.21 7.93
N GLY A 48 3.22 -4.68 8.00
CA GLY A 48 3.84 -5.57 7.05
C GLY A 48 5.15 -5.03 6.47
N ILE A 49 5.96 -5.95 5.93
CA ILE A 49 7.25 -5.61 5.31
C ILE A 49 7.02 -4.66 4.14
N TYR A 50 7.71 -3.52 4.11
CA TYR A 50 7.58 -2.47 3.09
C TYR A 50 6.18 -1.85 2.94
N SER A 51 5.29 -2.00 3.93
CA SER A 51 4.01 -1.28 3.92
C SER A 51 4.24 0.23 4.03
N LEU A 52 3.63 1.03 3.15
CA LEU A 52 3.73 2.50 3.14
C LEU A 52 5.18 3.04 3.08
N LEU A 53 6.09 2.29 2.44
CA LEU A 53 7.52 2.55 2.45
C LEU A 53 7.90 3.98 2.01
N SER A 54 7.29 4.48 0.93
CA SER A 54 7.63 5.75 0.29
C SER A 54 6.68 6.91 0.62
N LEU A 55 5.75 6.75 1.57
CA LEU A 55 4.80 7.82 1.90
C LEU A 55 5.53 8.98 2.60
N THR A 56 5.62 10.17 1.97
CA THR A 56 6.28 11.35 2.55
C THR A 56 5.28 12.30 3.23
N ASP A 57 4.23 12.70 2.53
CA ASP A 57 3.32 13.75 3.04
C ASP A 57 1.86 13.29 3.13
N GLY A 58 1.61 12.01 2.85
CA GLY A 58 0.26 11.49 2.80
C GLY A 58 -0.35 11.22 4.17
N ASN A 59 -1.68 11.36 4.24
CA ASN A 59 -2.46 11.25 5.47
C ASN A 59 -3.52 10.15 5.34
N PHE A 60 -3.92 9.61 6.49
CA PHE A 60 -5.07 8.69 6.60
C PHE A 60 -4.96 7.41 5.75
N CYS A 61 -3.73 6.95 5.45
CA CYS A 61 -3.52 5.73 4.69
C CYS A 61 -3.41 4.50 5.61
N THR A 62 -4.10 3.42 5.26
CA THR A 62 -4.04 2.14 5.99
C THR A 62 -3.53 1.05 5.07
N GLY A 63 -2.35 0.50 5.34
CA GLY A 63 -1.73 -0.60 4.58
C GLY A 63 -1.46 -1.81 5.47
N VAL A 64 -2.15 -2.91 5.23
CA VAL A 64 -1.96 -4.18 5.94
C VAL A 64 -1.59 -5.30 4.98
N GLY A 65 -0.33 -5.70 4.98
CA GLY A 65 0.24 -6.69 4.09
C GLY A 65 1.66 -6.33 3.64
N ALA A 66 2.36 -7.29 3.03
CA ALA A 66 3.68 -7.01 2.47
C ALA A 66 3.56 -6.12 1.22
N GLY A 67 4.29 -5.01 1.19
CA GLY A 67 4.36 -4.10 0.04
C GLY A 67 3.05 -3.36 -0.28
N THR A 68 2.12 -3.26 0.66
CA THR A 68 0.92 -2.42 0.49
C THR A 68 1.30 -0.96 0.40
N LEU A 69 0.73 -0.20 -0.54
CA LEU A 69 0.95 1.25 -0.67
C LEU A 69 2.43 1.64 -0.75
N LEU A 70 3.29 0.76 -1.27
CA LEU A 70 4.75 0.93 -1.24
C LEU A 70 5.20 2.25 -1.86
N ALA A 71 4.69 2.57 -3.05
CA ALA A 71 4.96 3.80 -3.78
C ALA A 71 3.72 4.71 -3.82
N ASN A 72 2.94 4.74 -2.73
CA ASN A 72 1.77 5.60 -2.63
C ASN A 72 2.16 7.06 -2.44
N THR A 73 1.64 7.98 -3.26
CA THR A 73 1.75 9.44 -3.01
C THR A 73 0.41 10.15 -2.82
N GLY A 74 -0.70 9.40 -2.79
CA GLY A 74 -2.05 9.92 -2.50
C GLY A 74 -2.50 9.73 -1.05
N ASP A 75 -3.63 10.34 -0.71
CA ASP A 75 -4.23 10.37 0.63
C ASP A 75 -5.43 9.41 0.77
N SER A 76 -5.74 9.07 2.02
CA SER A 76 -6.96 8.34 2.39
C SER A 76 -7.13 6.99 1.68
N ASN A 77 -6.03 6.30 1.41
CA ASN A 77 -6.04 5.00 0.73
C ASN A 77 -6.03 3.84 1.74
N THR A 78 -6.89 2.86 1.52
CA THR A 78 -6.93 1.62 2.33
C THR A 78 -6.52 0.43 1.46
N ALA A 79 -5.48 -0.28 1.87
CA ALA A 79 -4.93 -1.44 1.18
C ALA A 79 -4.77 -2.62 2.15
N THR A 80 -5.39 -3.74 1.83
CA THR A 80 -5.26 -5.00 2.59
C THR A 80 -4.93 -6.14 1.63
N GLY A 81 -3.84 -6.85 1.89
CA GLY A 81 -3.33 -7.93 1.03
C GLY A 81 -2.00 -7.60 0.37
N ALA A 82 -1.18 -8.61 0.11
CA ALA A 82 0.17 -8.39 -0.42
C ALA A 82 0.15 -7.64 -1.77
N GLY A 83 0.92 -6.55 -1.86
CA GLY A 83 1.01 -5.69 -3.03
C GLY A 83 -0.28 -4.97 -3.43
N ALA A 84 -1.28 -4.88 -2.55
CA ALA A 84 -2.46 -4.05 -2.81
C ALA A 84 -2.06 -2.56 -2.87
N LEU A 85 -2.51 -1.84 -3.89
CA LEU A 85 -2.14 -0.44 -4.16
C LEU A 85 -0.61 -0.19 -4.17
N LEU A 86 0.19 -1.19 -4.55
CA LEU A 86 1.66 -1.11 -4.47
C LEU A 86 2.21 0.13 -5.20
N ASN A 87 1.66 0.44 -6.37
CA ASN A 87 2.05 1.59 -7.18
C ASN A 87 0.84 2.52 -7.39
N ASN A 88 0.61 3.41 -6.43
CA ASN A 88 -0.48 4.37 -6.43
C ASN A 88 0.02 5.82 -6.38
N THR A 89 0.23 6.47 -7.52
CA THR A 89 0.86 7.79 -7.53
C THR A 89 -0.11 8.88 -7.08
N VAL A 90 -1.13 9.23 -7.85
CA VAL A 90 -1.99 10.41 -7.54
C VAL A 90 -3.35 10.00 -6.96
N GLY A 91 -3.68 8.71 -7.00
CA GLY A 91 -5.01 8.24 -6.64
C GLY A 91 -5.35 8.40 -5.16
N ASP A 92 -6.30 9.25 -4.83
CA ASP A 92 -6.83 9.39 -3.47
C ASP A 92 -8.09 8.53 -3.26
N GLN A 93 -8.37 8.21 -1.99
CA GLN A 93 -9.62 7.60 -1.54
C GLN A 93 -9.91 6.23 -2.17
N ASN A 94 -8.88 5.43 -2.45
CA ASN A 94 -9.04 4.09 -3.01
C ASN A 94 -9.09 3.04 -1.89
N THR A 95 -9.94 2.03 -2.07
CA THR A 95 -10.02 0.84 -1.21
C THR A 95 -9.64 -0.41 -2.00
N ALA A 96 -8.56 -1.07 -1.61
CA ALA A 96 -8.07 -2.30 -2.22
C ALA A 96 -8.02 -3.42 -1.18
N ASN A 97 -8.80 -4.47 -1.38
CA ASN A 97 -8.84 -5.65 -0.52
C ASN A 97 -8.59 -6.91 -1.36
N GLY A 98 -7.38 -7.44 -1.31
CA GLY A 98 -6.95 -8.60 -2.08
C GLY A 98 -5.50 -8.50 -2.52
N THR A 99 -4.87 -9.64 -2.79
CA THR A 99 -3.50 -9.67 -3.31
C THR A 99 -3.46 -8.98 -4.67
N PHE A 100 -2.59 -7.98 -4.82
CA PHE A 100 -2.46 -7.14 -6.03
C PHE A 100 -3.75 -6.45 -6.49
N ALA A 101 -4.73 -6.23 -5.60
CA ALA A 101 -5.87 -5.37 -5.90
C ALA A 101 -5.40 -3.93 -6.11
N LEU A 102 -5.85 -3.27 -7.17
CA LEU A 102 -5.39 -1.92 -7.58
C LEU A 102 -3.86 -1.77 -7.65
N PHE A 103 -3.14 -2.84 -8.01
CA PHE A 103 -1.68 -2.89 -8.00
C PHE A 103 -1.01 -1.68 -8.67
N SER A 104 -1.53 -1.26 -9.83
CA SER A 104 -1.09 -0.07 -10.55
C SER A 104 -2.28 0.87 -10.74
N ASN A 105 -2.31 1.95 -9.96
CA ASN A 105 -3.34 2.97 -10.02
C ASN A 105 -2.71 4.37 -10.11
N THR A 106 -2.58 4.94 -11.32
CA THR A 106 -1.77 6.17 -11.49
C THR A 106 -2.53 7.45 -11.15
N GLU A 107 -3.76 7.61 -11.65
CA GLU A 107 -4.62 8.79 -11.44
C GLU A 107 -6.02 8.46 -10.92
N GLY A 108 -6.38 7.17 -10.84
CA GLY A 108 -7.72 6.76 -10.45
C GLY A 108 -8.04 7.15 -9.01
N VAL A 109 -9.14 7.85 -8.79
CA VAL A 109 -9.61 8.20 -7.44
C VAL A 109 -10.91 7.47 -7.11
N GLN A 110 -11.16 7.24 -5.83
CA GLN A 110 -12.45 6.72 -5.34
C GLN A 110 -12.83 5.37 -5.97
N ASN A 111 -11.84 4.48 -6.15
CA ASN A 111 -12.09 3.11 -6.61
C ASN A 111 -12.18 2.13 -5.44
N THR A 112 -13.07 1.15 -5.55
CA THR A 112 -13.18 0.02 -4.63
C THR A 112 -12.89 -1.27 -5.37
N ALA A 113 -11.81 -1.96 -5.01
CA ALA A 113 -11.41 -3.25 -5.55
C ALA A 113 -11.41 -4.30 -4.44
N THR A 114 -12.30 -5.28 -4.54
CA THR A 114 -12.35 -6.43 -3.63
C THR A 114 -12.13 -7.71 -4.43
N GLY A 115 -11.06 -8.45 -4.14
CA GLY A 115 -10.65 -9.65 -4.87
C GLY A 115 -9.21 -9.57 -5.34
N SER A 116 -8.55 -10.73 -5.45
CA SER A 116 -7.19 -10.79 -5.97
C SER A 116 -7.14 -10.27 -7.41
N GLN A 117 -6.22 -9.35 -7.69
CA GLN A 117 -6.03 -8.69 -8.98
C GLN A 117 -7.26 -7.91 -9.51
N ALA A 118 -8.24 -7.59 -8.65
CA ALA A 118 -9.33 -6.69 -9.03
C ALA A 118 -8.76 -5.29 -9.34
N LEU A 119 -9.14 -4.71 -10.48
CA LEU A 119 -8.60 -3.43 -10.99
C LEU A 119 -7.06 -3.37 -11.01
N GLN A 120 -6.37 -4.49 -11.25
CA GLN A 120 -4.90 -4.56 -11.19
C GLN A 120 -4.21 -3.42 -11.97
N SER A 121 -4.73 -3.07 -13.15
CA SER A 121 -4.21 -1.99 -13.99
C SER A 121 -5.30 -0.93 -14.20
N ASN A 122 -5.33 0.08 -13.34
CA ASN A 122 -6.29 1.18 -13.42
C ASN A 122 -5.57 2.53 -13.57
N THR A 123 -5.20 2.91 -14.79
CA THR A 123 -4.37 4.11 -14.98
C THR A 123 -5.13 5.39 -14.67
N THR A 124 -6.41 5.45 -15.05
CA THR A 124 -7.15 6.72 -15.14
C THR A 124 -8.63 6.61 -14.80
N GLY A 125 -9.13 5.40 -14.52
CA GLY A 125 -10.51 5.17 -14.12
C GLY A 125 -10.75 5.62 -12.69
N SER A 126 -11.77 6.44 -12.48
CA SER A 126 -12.23 6.84 -11.14
C SER A 126 -13.63 6.31 -10.91
N PHE A 127 -14.05 6.20 -9.64
CA PHE A 127 -15.41 5.78 -9.27
C PHE A 127 -15.79 4.35 -9.69
N ASN A 128 -14.82 3.44 -9.78
CA ASN A 128 -15.10 2.05 -10.15
C ASN A 128 -15.31 1.18 -8.93
N MET A 129 -16.23 0.21 -9.05
CA MET A 129 -16.40 -0.86 -8.09
C MET A 129 -16.14 -2.20 -8.78
N ALA A 130 -15.07 -2.88 -8.40
CA ALA A 130 -14.72 -4.22 -8.87
C ALA A 130 -14.79 -5.22 -7.72
N ASN A 131 -15.64 -6.22 -7.85
CA ASN A 131 -15.80 -7.28 -6.86
C ASN A 131 -15.62 -8.65 -7.54
N GLY A 132 -14.59 -9.38 -7.16
CA GLY A 132 -14.25 -10.69 -7.69
C GLY A 132 -12.79 -10.80 -8.13
N TYR A 133 -12.32 -12.04 -8.29
CA TYR A 133 -11.01 -12.34 -8.85
C TYR A 133 -10.88 -11.75 -10.26
N GLN A 134 -9.87 -10.91 -10.48
CA GLN A 134 -9.60 -10.23 -11.75
C GLN A 134 -10.75 -9.36 -12.30
N ALA A 135 -11.69 -8.95 -11.45
CA ALA A 135 -12.78 -8.07 -11.87
C ALA A 135 -12.22 -6.73 -12.37
N LEU A 136 -12.66 -6.31 -13.57
CA LEU A 136 -12.17 -5.10 -14.25
C LEU A 136 -10.63 -5.03 -14.34
N LEU A 137 -9.97 -6.17 -14.60
CA LEU A 137 -8.51 -6.35 -14.57
C LEU A 137 -7.71 -5.17 -15.16
N SER A 138 -8.17 -4.62 -16.28
CA SER A 138 -7.64 -3.39 -16.87
C SER A 138 -8.76 -2.39 -17.11
N ASN A 139 -8.66 -1.22 -16.50
CA ASN A 139 -9.60 -0.13 -16.71
C ASN A 139 -8.85 1.18 -17.01
N SER A 140 -9.02 1.68 -18.22
CA SER A 140 -8.38 2.90 -18.70
C SER A 140 -9.36 3.65 -19.60
N ARG A 141 -9.36 4.98 -19.52
CA ARG A 141 -10.19 5.82 -20.39
C ARG A 141 -9.89 5.48 -21.85
N TRP A 142 -10.88 5.02 -22.62
CA TRP A 142 -10.79 4.97 -24.07
C TRP A 142 -10.75 6.42 -24.58
N GLN A 143 -9.58 6.93 -24.96
CA GLN A 143 -9.55 8.15 -25.77
C GLN A 143 -10.22 7.81 -27.10
N HIS A 144 -11.41 8.37 -27.34
CA HIS A 144 -12.05 8.34 -28.64
C HIS A 144 -11.06 8.87 -29.70
N GLN A 145 -10.42 7.97 -30.45
CA GLN A 145 -9.93 8.32 -31.78
C GLN A 145 -11.18 8.53 -32.65
N HIS A 146 -11.75 9.73 -32.59
CA HIS A 146 -12.55 10.21 -33.71
C HIS A 146 -11.61 10.39 -34.90
N SER A 147 -11.38 9.29 -35.62
CA SER A 147 -11.11 9.33 -37.05
C SER A 147 -12.28 10.06 -37.68
N ARG A 148 -12.13 11.38 -37.84
CA ARG A 148 -12.91 12.14 -38.81
C ARG A 148 -12.55 11.55 -40.18
N ARG A 149 -13.28 10.50 -40.57
CA ARG A 149 -13.47 10.20 -41.98
C ARG A 149 -14.28 11.36 -42.57
N ARG A 150 -13.57 12.28 -43.22
CA ARG A 150 -14.09 13.02 -44.36
C ARG A 150 -13.24 12.61 -45.56
#